data_AF-A0AAW9DGM2-F1
#
_entry.id   AF-A0AAW9DGM2-F1
#
_cell.length_a   1.000
_cell.length_b   1.000
_cell.length_c   1.000
_cell.angle_alpha   90.00
_cell.angle_beta   90.00
_cell.angle_gamma   90.00
#
_symmetry.space_group_name_H-M   'P 1'
#
loop_
_entity.id
_entity.type
_entity.pdbx_description
1 polymer ?
#
loop_
_entity_poly.entity_id
_entity_poly.type
_entity_poly.pdbx_seq_one_letter_code
_entity_poly.pdbx_strand_id
1 'polypeptide(L)'
;MADIRPDRSGPHRVAFEKNKKIILKTRNTCGICGNLVDKSLSYPHPLSPVIDHIIPVNRNGHPSDINNLQLAHWQCNRQKSDKLFADDKVNGTKVVGNRNLPQSMNWTKYRG
;
A
#
# COMPACT_ATOMS: atom_id res chain seq x y z
N MET A 1 -1.95 27.66 -1.49
CA MET A 1 -3.21 27.04 -1.03
C MET A 1 -2.96 25.55 -0.84
N ALA A 2 -3.40 24.94 0.27
CA ALA A 2 -3.27 23.49 0.41
C ALA A 2 -4.21 22.83 -0.60
N ASP A 3 -3.67 22.21 -1.65
CA ASP A 3 -4.45 21.45 -2.63
C ASP A 3 -5.29 20.41 -1.88
N ILE A 4 -6.60 20.68 -1.81
CA ILE A 4 -7.53 19.76 -1.18
C ILE A 4 -7.56 18.53 -2.06
N ARG A 5 -7.07 17.42 -1.50
CA ARG A 5 -7.05 16.15 -2.22
C ARG A 5 -8.46 15.85 -2.78
N PRO A 6 -8.58 15.43 -4.05
CA PRO A 6 -9.87 15.19 -4.71
C PRO A 6 -10.80 14.22 -3.94
N ASP A 7 -10.22 13.29 -3.19
CA ASP A 7 -10.95 12.34 -2.33
C ASP A 7 -11.72 12.99 -1.17
N ARG A 8 -11.40 14.23 -0.81
CA ARG A 8 -12.08 14.98 0.26
C ARG A 8 -13.24 15.85 -0.24
N SER A 9 -13.53 15.84 -1.54
CA SER A 9 -14.67 16.54 -2.11
C SER A 9 -15.99 15.78 -1.87
N GLY A 10 -17.06 16.52 -1.60
CA GLY A 10 -18.38 15.98 -1.23
C GLY A 10 -18.94 14.86 -2.13
N PRO A 11 -19.03 15.03 -3.47
CA PRO A 11 -19.62 14.02 -4.34
C PRO A 11 -18.79 12.73 -4.43
N HIS A 12 -17.46 12.86 -4.42
CA HIS A 12 -16.55 11.71 -4.46
C HIS A 12 -16.60 10.87 -3.18
N ARG A 13 -16.87 11.49 -2.03
CA ARG A 13 -17.05 10.81 -0.75
C ARG A 13 -18.28 9.90 -0.73
N VAL A 14 -19.41 10.34 -1.29
CA VAL A 14 -20.65 9.54 -1.35
C VAL A 14 -20.43 8.28 -2.18
N ALA A 15 -19.82 8.43 -3.36
CA ALA A 15 -19.49 7.30 -4.23
C ALA A 15 -18.49 6.34 -3.56
N PHE A 16 -17.48 6.88 -2.85
CA PHE A 16 -16.52 6.06 -2.10
C PHE A 16 -17.19 5.24 -1.00
N GLU A 17 -18.06 5.84 -0.17
CA GLU A 17 -18.75 5.11 0.91
C GLU A 17 -19.67 4.02 0.36
N LYS A 18 -20.33 4.26 -0.79
CA LYS A 18 -21.11 3.23 -1.49
C LYS A 18 -20.22 2.06 -1.93
N ASN A 19 -19.10 2.35 -2.59
CA ASN A 19 -18.19 1.32 -3.11
C ASN A 19 -17.48 0.56 -1.99
N LYS A 20 -17.11 1.24 -0.91
CA LYS A 20 -16.57 0.63 0.31
C LYS A 20 -17.50 -0.43 0.87
N LYS A 21 -18.81 -0.12 1.00
CA LYS A 21 -19.80 -1.10 1.47
C LYS A 21 -19.93 -2.30 0.54
N ILE A 22 -19.83 -2.09 -0.77
CA ILE A 22 -19.87 -3.18 -1.77
C ILE A 22 -18.65 -4.08 -1.60
N ILE A 23 -17.44 -3.51 -1.61
CA ILE A 23 -16.17 -4.26 -1.50
C ILE A 23 -16.08 -5.03 -0.18
N LEU A 24 -16.48 -4.41 0.93
CA LEU A 24 -16.52 -5.08 2.24
C LEU A 24 -17.54 -6.22 2.31
N LYS A 25 -18.51 -6.29 1.40
CA LYS A 25 -19.44 -7.42 1.31
C LYS A 25 -18.98 -8.49 0.31
N THR A 26 -18.43 -8.08 -0.83
CA THR A 26 -18.12 -8.99 -1.95
C THR A 26 -16.74 -9.62 -1.87
N ARG A 27 -15.74 -8.92 -1.32
CA ARG A 27 -14.33 -9.39 -1.29
C ARG A 27 -13.91 -9.77 0.13
N ASN A 28 -13.11 -10.82 0.25
CA ASN A 28 -12.52 -11.29 1.51
C ASN A 28 -10.99 -11.39 1.45
N THR A 29 -10.38 -11.18 0.29
CA THR A 29 -8.94 -11.29 0.05
C THR A 29 -8.30 -9.92 -0.06
N CYS A 30 -7.07 -9.80 0.45
CA CYS A 30 -6.25 -8.61 0.34
C CYS A 30 -5.68 -8.52 -1.07
N GLY A 31 -5.93 -7.43 -1.79
CA GLY A 31 -5.41 -7.21 -3.13
C GLY A 31 -3.91 -6.89 -3.20
N ILE A 32 -3.24 -6.73 -2.04
CA ILE A 32 -1.79 -6.48 -1.96
C ILE A 32 -1.02 -7.77 -1.67
N CYS A 33 -1.42 -8.54 -0.65
CA CYS A 33 -0.69 -9.74 -0.22
C CYS A 33 -1.39 -11.07 -0.58
N GLY A 34 -2.61 -11.03 -1.13
CA GLY A 34 -3.39 -12.22 -1.49
C GLY A 34 -4.05 -12.96 -0.33
N ASN A 35 -3.67 -12.68 0.92
CA ASN A 35 -4.21 -13.36 2.10
C ASN A 35 -5.62 -12.90 2.47
N LEU A 36 -6.35 -13.72 3.23
CA LEU A 36 -7.66 -13.37 3.76
C LEU A 36 -7.59 -12.19 4.73
N VAL A 37 -8.61 -11.33 4.68
CA VAL A 37 -8.76 -10.17 5.56
C VAL A 37 -9.85 -10.48 6.58
N ASP A 38 -9.47 -10.45 7.85
CA ASP A 38 -10.42 -10.58 8.94
C ASP A 38 -11.14 -9.23 9.16
N LYS A 39 -12.45 -9.23 8.91
CA LYS A 39 -13.31 -8.04 9.00
C LYS A 39 -13.76 -7.72 10.43
N SER A 40 -13.51 -8.62 11.39
CA SER A 40 -13.81 -8.41 12.80
C SER A 40 -12.81 -7.47 13.48
N LEU A 41 -11.61 -7.34 12.89
CA LEU A 41 -10.54 -6.52 13.44
C LEU A 41 -10.80 -5.04 13.22
N SER A 42 -10.76 -4.26 14.28
CA SER A 42 -10.90 -2.80 14.23
C SER A 42 -9.54 -2.12 14.00
N TYR A 43 -9.58 -0.92 13.42
CA TYR A 43 -8.42 -0.03 13.40
C TYR A 43 -8.00 0.28 14.86
N PRO A 44 -6.69 0.30 15.21
CA PRO A 44 -5.50 0.32 14.35
C PRO A 44 -4.79 -1.02 14.15
N HIS A 45 -5.49 -2.15 14.26
CA HIS A 45 -4.84 -3.46 14.15
C HIS A 45 -4.14 -3.64 12.77
N PRO A 46 -2.93 -4.22 12.69
CA PRO A 46 -2.18 -4.35 11.44
C PRO A 46 -2.94 -5.09 10.33
N LEU A 47 -3.72 -6.10 10.72
CA LEU A 47 -4.56 -6.91 9.81
C LEU A 47 -5.99 -6.40 9.69
N SER A 48 -6.31 -5.20 10.19
CA SER A 48 -7.64 -4.62 10.02
C SER A 48 -7.95 -4.35 8.55
N PRO A 49 -9.23 -4.47 8.12
CA PRO A 49 -9.65 -4.22 6.75
C PRO A 49 -9.59 -2.72 6.44
N VAL A 50 -8.97 -2.38 5.32
CA VAL A 50 -8.95 -1.03 4.75
C VAL A 50 -9.28 -1.09 3.27
N ILE A 51 -9.84 -0.01 2.73
CA ILE A 51 -10.01 0.16 1.29
C ILE A 51 -8.78 0.92 0.75
N ASP A 52 -8.02 0.27 -0.11
CA ASP A 52 -6.85 0.84 -0.80
C ASP A 52 -7.23 1.29 -2.21
N HIS A 53 -6.59 2.38 -2.65
CA HIS A 53 -6.64 2.84 -4.04
C HIS A 53 -5.49 2.18 -4.81
N ILE A 54 -5.80 1.33 -5.78
CA ILE A 54 -4.79 0.63 -6.61
C ILE A 54 -3.81 1.65 -7.20
N ILE A 55 -4.36 2.65 -7.88
CA ILE A 55 -3.67 3.84 -8.34
C ILE A 55 -3.87 4.95 -7.31
N PRO A 56 -2.79 5.44 -6.66
CA PRO A 56 -2.89 6.54 -5.71
C PRO A 56 -3.53 7.78 -6.35
N VAL A 57 -4.37 8.48 -5.60
CA VAL A 57 -5.02 9.73 -6.04
C VAL A 57 -3.98 10.77 -6.49
N ASN A 58 -2.80 10.79 -5.86
CA ASN A 58 -1.70 11.69 -6.22
C ASN A 58 -1.09 11.41 -7.61
N ARG A 59 -1.33 10.22 -8.17
CA ARG A 59 -0.87 9.81 -9.51
C ARG A 59 -2.03 9.74 -10.52
N ASN A 60 -2.98 10.68 -10.40
CA ASN A 60 -4.18 10.75 -11.24
C ASN A 60 -5.13 9.54 -11.12
N GLY A 61 -5.06 8.78 -10.02
CA GLY A 61 -6.03 7.73 -9.74
C GLY A 61 -7.42 8.32 -9.43
N HIS A 62 -8.47 7.77 -10.04
CA HIS A 62 -9.83 8.22 -9.76
C HIS A 62 -10.21 7.89 -8.30
N PRO A 63 -10.62 8.87 -7.48
CA PRO A 63 -10.79 8.67 -6.03
C PRO A 63 -11.99 7.80 -5.66
N SER A 64 -12.95 7.63 -6.58
CA SER A 64 -14.24 6.96 -6.32
C SER A 64 -14.53 5.79 -7.25
N ASP A 65 -13.63 5.43 -8.16
CA ASP A 65 -13.89 4.34 -9.13
C ASP A 65 -13.77 2.99 -8.41
N ILE A 66 -14.78 2.13 -8.54
CA ILE A 66 -14.79 0.79 -7.95
C ILE A 66 -13.64 -0.08 -8.50
N ASN A 67 -13.23 0.14 -9.74
CA ASN A 67 -12.10 -0.57 -10.35
C ASN A 67 -10.77 -0.14 -9.76
N ASN A 68 -10.68 1.10 -9.25
CA ASN A 68 -9.51 1.61 -8.58
C ASN A 68 -9.49 1.30 -7.07
N LEU A 69 -10.55 0.67 -6.53
CA LEU A 69 -10.66 0.35 -5.11
C LEU A 69 -10.50 -1.15 -4.86
N GLN A 70 -9.72 -1.49 -3.83
CA GLN A 70 -9.53 -2.88 -3.41
C GLN A 70 -9.55 -3.03 -1.89
N LEU A 71 -9.90 -4.23 -1.44
CA LEU A 71 -9.78 -4.59 -0.03
C LEU A 71 -8.30 -4.88 0.26
N ALA A 72 -7.77 -4.33 1.34
CA ALA A 72 -6.41 -4.58 1.79
C ALA A 72 -6.35 -4.67 3.32
N HIS A 73 -5.26 -5.22 3.85
CA HIS A 73 -4.92 -5.03 5.26
C HIS A 73 -4.36 -3.62 5.49
N TRP A 74 -4.58 -3.07 6.68
CA TRP A 74 -4.07 -1.76 7.06
C TRP A 74 -2.54 -1.67 6.93
N GLN A 75 -1.82 -2.68 7.40
CA GLN A 75 -0.36 -2.74 7.29
C GLN A 75 0.10 -2.81 5.83
N CYS A 76 -0.55 -3.63 5.00
CA CYS A 76 -0.21 -3.74 3.57
C CYS A 76 -0.40 -2.41 2.85
N ASN A 77 -1.53 -1.73 3.11
CA ASN A 77 -1.78 -0.39 2.55
C ASN A 77 -0.72 0.62 3.00
N ARG A 78 -0.35 0.59 4.29
CA ARG A 78 0.70 1.47 4.85
C ARG A 78 2.07 1.21 4.23
N GLN A 79 2.40 -0.05 3.93
CA GLN A 79 3.65 -0.43 3.27
C GLN A 79 3.67 -0.03 1.78
N LYS A 80 2.53 -0.16 1.08
CA LYS A 80 2.37 0.24 -0.32
C LYS A 80 2.55 1.75 -0.52
N SER A 81 1.97 2.58 0.34
CA SER A 81 2.05 4.05 0.20
C SER A 81 1.58 4.49 -1.21
N ASP A 82 2.30 5.44 -1.80
CA ASP A 82 2.13 5.99 -3.14
C ASP A 82 2.91 5.22 -4.22
N LYS A 83 3.46 4.04 -3.89
CA LYS A 83 4.18 3.20 -4.83
C LYS A 83 3.19 2.41 -5.69
N LEU A 84 3.28 2.58 -7.00
CA LEU A 84 2.65 1.68 -7.96
C LEU A 84 3.56 0.43 -8.07
N PHE A 85 2.99 -0.77 -8.05
CA PHE A 85 3.71 -2.06 -8.16
C PHE A 85 4.50 -2.25 -9.48
N ALA A 86 4.68 -1.20 -10.29
CA ALA A 86 5.55 -1.22 -11.47
C ALA A 86 7.05 -1.28 -11.14
N ASP A 87 7.42 -1.19 -9.86
CA ASP A 87 8.83 -1.13 -9.42
C ASP A 87 9.38 -2.47 -8.91
N ASP A 88 8.71 -3.61 -9.16
CA ASP A 88 9.35 -4.93 -8.92
C ASP A 88 10.56 -5.15 -9.86
N LYS A 89 10.73 -4.31 -10.90
CA LYS A 89 11.98 -4.22 -11.65
C LYS A 89 13.15 -3.60 -10.88
N VAL A 90 12.93 -3.03 -9.69
CA VAL A 90 14.01 -2.46 -8.85
C VAL A 90 14.54 -3.46 -7.82
N ASN A 91 13.92 -4.63 -7.66
CA ASN A 91 14.56 -5.79 -6.99
C ASN A 91 15.76 -6.36 -7.79
N GLY A 92 15.98 -5.89 -9.03
CA GLY A 92 17.12 -6.28 -9.86
C GLY A 92 18.40 -5.46 -9.64
N THR A 93 18.34 -4.28 -9.01
CA THR A 93 19.53 -3.44 -8.82
C THR A 93 19.90 -3.43 -7.34
N LYS A 94 20.73 -4.39 -6.91
CA LYS A 94 21.43 -4.30 -5.63
C LYS A 94 22.33 -3.07 -5.69
N VAL A 95 21.82 -1.90 -5.32
CA VAL A 95 22.62 -0.71 -5.13
C VAL A 95 23.60 -1.02 -4.00
N VAL A 96 24.88 -1.13 -4.33
CA VAL A 96 25.95 -1.34 -3.35
C VAL A 96 26.03 -0.07 -2.50
N GLY A 97 25.45 -0.10 -1.31
CA GLY A 97 25.60 0.95 -0.30
C GLY A 97 26.61 0.54 0.78
N ASN A 98 26.99 1.47 1.67
CA ASN A 98 27.97 1.22 2.75
C ASN A 98 27.66 -0.02 3.64
N ARG A 99 26.40 -0.47 3.70
CA ARG A 99 25.99 -1.67 4.44
C ARG A 99 26.24 -2.99 3.70
N ASN A 100 26.37 -2.94 2.38
CA ASN A 100 26.63 -4.07 1.48
C ASN A 100 27.93 -3.88 0.67
N LEU A 101 28.78 -2.92 1.07
CA LEU A 101 30.05 -2.68 0.41
C LEU A 101 30.94 -3.92 0.64
N PRO A 102 31.51 -4.53 -0.41
CA PRO A 102 32.47 -5.60 -0.24
C PRO A 102 33.61 -5.08 0.62
N GLN A 103 33.73 -5.64 1.83
CA GLN A 103 34.78 -5.25 2.74
C GLN A 103 36.12 -5.76 2.20
N SER A 104 37.12 -4.88 2.11
CA SER A 104 38.47 -5.23 1.64
C SER A 104 39.20 -6.19 2.58
N MET A 105 38.74 -6.30 3.83
CA MET A 105 39.32 -7.17 4.84
C MET A 105 38.23 -7.83 5.67
N ASN A 106 38.41 -9.11 5.98
CA ASN A 106 37.51 -9.83 6.88
C ASN A 106 37.83 -9.47 8.33
N TRP A 107 37.03 -8.57 8.91
CA TRP A 107 37.18 -8.08 10.28
C TRP A 107 37.14 -9.19 11.35
N THR A 108 36.45 -10.31 11.12
CA THR A 108 36.47 -11.45 12.06
C THR A 108 37.83 -12.13 12.16
N LYS A 109 38.72 -11.91 11.18
CA LYS A 109 40.10 -12.42 11.19
C LYS A 109 41.12 -11.34 11.57
N TYR A 110 40.70 -10.10 11.78
CA TYR A 110 41.61 -9.04 12.22
C TYR A 110 41.95 -9.24 13.70
N ARG A 111 43.17 -9.71 13.95
CA ARG A 111 43.80 -9.63 15.27
C ARG A 111 44.92 -8.60 15.13
N GLY A 112 44.74 -7.48 15.83
CA GLY A 112 45.76 -6.42 15.91
C GLY A 112 47.03 -6.89 16.57
#